data_AF-A0A0K0DTW1-F1
#
_entry.id   AF-A0A0K0DTW1-F1
#
_cell.length_a   1.000
_cell.length_b   1.000
_cell.length_c   1.000
_cell.angle_alpha   90.00
_cell.angle_beta   90.00
_cell.angle_gamma   90.00
#
_symmetry.space_group_name_H-M   'P 1'
#
loop_
_entity.id
_entity.type
_entity.pdbx_description
1 polymer ?
#
loop_
_entity_poly.entity_id
_entity_poly.type
_entity_poly.pdbx_seq_one_letter_code
_entity_poly.pdbx_strand_id
1 'polypeptide(L)'
;MDNNIVVNQPSAPLAEVDQTYPIIMNDDNTRHDMFLAFYEIAKKAWSRQQKQLMKNPLSTSTDKKVLIKRQAKELESMLNYYNINDEVSYFIPYEWDNAETHPRLEKLTNIIVSQISKNGNIRPFMKGSDIEFGLWKDETMKFIRVLTVNEEGYEIANQLCMSLANKLIPHGSEVKFFFDIAIKRRIDEEGRLKRGLLVSELFDEMWHNMPKSHIHKKSQILAQPPKWIYGKDTLETFNKKYDEYLSRRLGVQVVGPYFDGNSALRCEYYMNYQSCIPHNLCKEVKFDIHKDIS
;
A
#
# COMPACT_ATOMS: atom_id res chain seq x y z
N MET A 1 -29.65 20.04 -39.77
CA MET A 1 -30.70 20.87 -39.15
C MET A 1 -30.08 22.21 -38.87
N ASP A 2 -30.48 23.17 -39.70
CA ASP A 2 -30.16 24.58 -39.55
C ASP A 2 -30.66 25.11 -38.20
N ASN A 3 -29.90 26.05 -37.62
CA ASN A 3 -30.50 27.23 -37.02
C ASN A 3 -29.51 28.39 -37.04
N ASN A 4 -29.93 29.41 -37.79
CA ASN A 4 -29.35 30.73 -37.96
C ASN A 4 -29.20 31.48 -36.61
N ILE A 5 -28.30 32.45 -36.56
CA ILE A 5 -28.63 33.90 -36.63
C ILE A 5 -27.31 34.70 -36.62
N VAL A 6 -27.18 35.56 -37.62
CA VAL A 6 -26.16 36.62 -37.76
C VAL A 6 -26.71 37.90 -37.14
N VAL A 7 -25.93 38.60 -36.31
CA VAL A 7 -26.02 40.06 -36.15
C VAL A 7 -24.61 40.65 -35.94
N ASN A 8 -24.40 41.79 -36.60
CA ASN A 8 -23.16 42.47 -36.94
C ASN A 8 -22.36 43.13 -35.79
N GLN A 9 -21.11 43.46 -36.14
CA GLN A 9 -20.13 44.33 -35.47
C GLN A 9 -20.71 45.63 -34.88
N PRO A 10 -20.01 46.22 -33.90
CA PRO A 10 -19.08 47.29 -34.28
C PRO A 10 -17.68 47.13 -33.69
N SER A 11 -16.69 47.40 -34.52
CA SER A 11 -15.31 47.67 -34.13
C SER A 11 -15.22 49.02 -33.43
N ALA A 12 -14.70 49.04 -32.21
CA ALA A 12 -13.91 50.15 -31.70
C ALA A 12 -12.82 49.55 -30.80
N PRO A 13 -11.53 49.85 -31.05
CA PRO A 13 -10.45 49.39 -30.20
C PRO A 13 -10.35 50.31 -28.98
N LEU A 14 -9.80 49.77 -27.88
CA LEU A 14 -9.03 50.44 -26.81
C LEU A 14 -9.41 49.88 -25.44
N ALA A 15 -8.58 48.95 -24.95
CA ALA A 15 -7.93 48.98 -23.65
C ALA A 15 -7.60 47.53 -23.25
N GLU A 16 -6.40 47.09 -23.61
CA GLU A 16 -5.77 45.93 -23.03
C GLU A 16 -5.47 46.18 -21.53
N VAL A 17 -5.71 45.13 -20.75
CA VAL A 17 -5.19 44.85 -19.40
C VAL A 17 -5.77 45.66 -18.25
N ASP A 18 -6.89 45.18 -17.70
CA ASP A 18 -7.16 45.35 -16.26
C ASP A 18 -6.24 44.40 -15.51
N GLN A 19 -5.05 44.92 -15.17
CA GLN A 19 -4.13 44.27 -14.25
C GLN A 19 -4.87 44.16 -12.91
N THR A 20 -5.13 42.91 -12.50
CA THR A 20 -5.56 42.53 -11.16
C THR A 20 -4.94 43.45 -10.12
N TYR A 21 -5.76 44.34 -9.57
CA TYR A 21 -5.39 45.25 -8.50
C TYR A 21 -4.69 44.47 -7.39
N PRO A 22 -3.44 44.81 -6.99
CA PRO A 22 -2.98 44.41 -5.69
C PRO A 22 -3.93 45.07 -4.69
N ILE A 23 -4.52 44.28 -3.79
CA ILE A 23 -5.29 44.83 -2.67
C ILE A 23 -4.30 45.66 -1.86
N ILE A 24 -4.31 46.98 -2.09
CA ILE A 24 -3.50 47.92 -1.33
C ILE A 24 -4.17 47.98 0.06
N MET A 25 -3.63 47.20 0.99
CA MET A 25 -4.04 47.16 2.41
C MET A 25 -3.63 48.48 3.09
N ASN A 26 -4.42 49.54 2.87
CA ASN A 26 -4.10 50.91 3.29
C ASN A 26 -4.41 51.23 4.76
N ASP A 27 -4.99 50.31 5.52
CA ASP A 27 -5.29 50.52 6.93
C ASP A 27 -4.54 49.50 7.79
N ASP A 28 -3.70 49.99 8.70
CA ASP A 28 -2.90 49.16 9.61
C ASP A 28 -3.80 48.32 10.53
N ASN A 29 -4.98 48.81 10.90
CA ASN A 29 -5.96 48.02 11.68
C ASN A 29 -6.46 46.82 10.89
N THR A 30 -6.85 47.06 9.63
CA THR A 30 -7.31 45.99 8.73
C THR A 30 -6.22 44.92 8.51
N ARG A 31 -4.96 45.34 8.38
CA ARG A 31 -3.82 44.42 8.20
C ARG A 31 -3.58 43.57 9.45
N HIS A 32 -3.63 44.19 10.63
CA HIS A 32 -3.49 43.50 11.91
C HIS A 32 -4.64 42.52 12.15
N ASP A 33 -5.89 42.92 11.91
CA ASP A 33 -7.07 42.06 12.06
C ASP A 33 -7.01 40.84 11.15
N MET A 34 -6.56 41.02 9.90
CA MET A 34 -6.34 39.90 9.00
C MET A 34 -5.23 38.99 9.51
N PHE A 35 -4.08 39.54 9.93
CA PHE A 35 -3.02 38.74 10.52
C PHE A 35 -3.54 37.89 11.69
N LEU A 36 -4.30 38.48 12.63
CA LEU A 36 -4.88 37.77 13.76
C LEU A 36 -5.81 36.64 13.32
N ALA A 37 -6.67 36.87 12.32
CA ALA A 37 -7.53 35.82 11.77
C ALA A 37 -6.73 34.66 11.16
N PHE A 38 -5.71 34.96 10.36
CA PHE A 38 -4.83 33.95 9.79
C PHE A 38 -4.00 33.23 10.87
N TYR A 39 -3.55 33.96 11.89
CA TYR A 39 -2.79 33.41 13.00
C TYR A 39 -3.63 32.45 13.85
N GLU A 40 -4.90 32.75 14.10
CA GLU A 40 -5.83 31.81 14.76
C GLU A 40 -6.05 30.52 13.95
N ILE A 41 -6.17 30.65 12.62
CA ILE A 41 -6.28 29.49 11.72
C ILE A 41 -4.99 28.66 11.77
N ALA A 42 -3.83 29.33 11.70
CA ALA A 42 -2.52 28.70 11.75
C ALA A 42 -2.31 27.97 13.08
N LYS A 43 -2.66 28.58 14.22
CA LYS A 43 -2.60 27.93 15.54
C LYS A 43 -3.38 26.62 15.58
N LYS A 44 -4.62 26.61 15.06
CA LYS A 44 -5.43 25.38 14.98
C LYS A 44 -4.75 24.32 14.10
N ALA A 45 -4.18 24.72 12.97
CA ALA A 45 -3.44 23.82 12.09
C ALA A 45 -2.17 23.26 12.76
N TRP A 46 -1.40 24.11 13.45
CA TRP A 46 -0.20 23.73 14.18
C TRP A 46 -0.50 22.77 15.32
N SER A 47 -1.52 23.06 16.14
CA SER A 47 -1.98 22.14 17.20
C SER A 47 -2.41 20.79 16.62
N ARG A 48 -3.07 20.76 15.45
CA ARG A 48 -3.42 19.51 14.77
C ARG A 48 -2.18 18.74 14.32
N GLN A 49 -1.18 19.42 13.74
CA GLN A 49 0.09 18.80 13.34
C GLN A 49 0.85 18.24 14.54
N GLN A 50 0.89 18.96 15.66
CA GLN A 50 1.53 18.51 16.91
C GLN A 50 0.81 17.29 17.49
N LYS A 51 -0.53 17.31 17.57
CA LYS A 51 -1.34 16.15 17.98
C LYS A 51 -1.13 14.93 17.09
N GLN A 52 -1.05 15.12 15.77
CA GLN A 52 -0.74 14.04 14.84
C GLN A 52 0.65 13.46 15.09
N LEU A 53 1.64 14.31 15.36
CA LEU A 53 2.98 13.85 15.71
C LEU A 53 3.00 13.13 17.05
N MET A 54 2.28 13.60 18.07
CA MET A 54 2.15 12.91 19.36
C MET A 54 1.47 11.55 19.27
N LYS A 55 0.45 11.41 18.40
CA LYS A 55 -0.20 10.13 18.16
C LYS A 55 0.74 9.12 17.48
N ASN A 56 1.77 9.58 16.80
CA ASN A 56 2.75 8.68 16.20
C ASN A 56 3.72 8.20 17.31
N PRO A 57 3.66 6.91 17.69
CA PRO A 57 4.51 6.34 18.73
C PRO A 57 6.00 6.38 18.38
N LEU A 58 6.34 6.53 17.10
CA LEU A 58 7.72 6.58 16.59
C LEU A 58 8.29 8.01 16.52
N SER A 59 7.52 9.02 16.90
CA SER A 59 7.98 10.40 16.86
C SER A 59 9.13 10.64 17.82
N THR A 60 10.24 11.15 17.30
CA THR A 60 11.44 11.45 18.07
C THR A 60 11.47 12.91 18.55
N SER A 61 12.32 13.23 19.52
CA SER A 61 12.62 14.62 19.90
C SER A 61 13.09 15.46 18.70
N THR A 62 13.81 14.86 17.75
CA THR A 62 14.22 15.50 16.49
C THR A 62 13.02 15.87 15.64
N ASP A 63 12.02 15.00 15.51
CA ASP A 63 10.79 15.29 14.76
C ASP A 63 10.02 16.47 15.35
N LYS A 64 9.95 16.53 16.68
CA LYS A 64 9.33 17.65 17.41
C LYS A 64 10.08 18.96 17.09
N LYS A 65 11.41 18.96 17.16
CA LYS A 65 12.25 20.14 16.83
C LYS A 65 12.08 20.60 15.38
N VAL A 66 12.04 19.67 14.42
CA VAL A 66 11.83 19.99 13.00
C VAL A 66 10.46 20.62 12.78
N LEU A 67 9.40 20.08 13.40
CA LEU A 67 8.07 20.64 13.29
C LEU A 67 8.00 22.06 13.87
N ILE A 68 8.54 22.27 15.07
CA ILE A 68 8.58 23.59 15.71
C ILE A 68 9.34 24.59 14.85
N LYS A 69 10.51 24.20 14.29
CA LYS A 69 11.29 25.07 13.40
C LYS A 69 10.52 25.45 12.15
N ARG A 70 9.74 24.53 11.58
CA ARG A 70 8.86 24.81 10.43
C ARG A 70 7.74 25.78 10.81
N GLN A 71 7.08 25.56 11.94
CA GLN A 71 5.99 26.44 12.43
C GLN A 71 6.53 27.84 12.78
N ALA A 72 7.74 27.93 13.33
CA ALA A 72 8.43 29.20 13.56
C ALA A 72 8.71 29.96 12.26
N LYS A 73 9.20 29.27 11.23
CA LYS A 73 9.41 29.87 9.91
C LYS A 73 8.10 30.32 9.26
N GLU A 74 7.01 29.58 9.47
CA GLU A 74 5.68 29.94 8.97
C GLU A 74 5.17 31.21 9.67
N LEU A 75 5.27 31.29 11.00
CA LEU A 75 4.93 32.48 11.77
C LEU A 75 5.77 33.70 11.34
N GLU A 76 7.08 33.54 11.19
CA GLU A 76 7.97 34.60 10.71
C GLU A 76 7.55 35.09 9.30
N SER A 77 7.18 34.17 8.41
CA SER A 77 6.70 34.51 7.07
C SER A 77 5.37 35.27 7.12
N MET A 78 4.47 34.91 8.04
CA MET A 78 3.21 35.64 8.24
C MET A 78 3.46 37.05 8.77
N LEU A 79 4.29 37.20 9.81
CA LEU A 79 4.63 38.51 10.37
C LEU A 79 5.21 39.44 9.30
N ASN A 80 6.14 38.93 8.48
CA ASN A 80 6.72 39.67 7.38
C ASN A 80 5.69 40.03 6.30
N TYR A 81 4.82 39.10 5.92
CA TYR A 81 3.79 39.32 4.89
C TYR A 81 2.78 40.40 5.29
N TYR A 82 2.36 40.40 6.57
CA TYR A 82 1.45 41.39 7.11
C TYR A 82 2.18 42.61 7.73
N ASN A 83 3.50 42.75 7.53
CA ASN A 83 4.32 43.85 8.06
C ASN A 83 4.04 44.16 9.55
N ILE A 84 3.87 43.11 10.36
CA ILE A 84 3.59 43.23 11.79
C ILE A 84 4.92 43.40 12.51
N ASN A 85 5.20 44.63 12.95
CA ASN A 85 6.39 44.98 13.74
C ASN A 85 6.04 45.28 15.20
N ASP A 86 4.87 44.83 15.66
CA ASP A 86 4.41 45.08 17.02
C ASP A 86 5.38 44.48 18.04
N GLU A 87 5.56 45.16 19.19
CA GLU A 87 6.29 44.61 20.35
C GLU A 87 5.58 43.40 20.99
N VAL A 88 4.41 43.02 20.45
CA VAL A 88 3.62 41.89 20.90
C VAL A 88 4.30 40.59 20.49
N SER A 89 4.60 39.75 21.48
CA SER A 89 5.13 38.41 21.23
C SER A 89 4.03 37.45 20.82
N TYR A 90 4.16 36.86 19.62
CA TYR A 90 3.28 35.81 19.11
C TYR A 90 3.87 34.43 19.40
N PHE A 91 3.04 33.52 19.90
CA PHE A 91 3.48 32.20 20.37
C PHE A 91 2.95 31.07 19.48
N ILE A 92 3.76 30.02 19.31
CA ILE A 92 3.28 28.77 18.73
C ILE A 92 2.76 27.91 19.89
N PRO A 93 1.53 27.37 19.82
CA PRO A 93 1.02 26.46 20.83
C PRO A 93 2.00 25.31 21.05
N TYR A 94 2.27 24.94 22.30
CA TYR A 94 3.17 23.84 22.65
C TYR A 94 2.39 22.82 23.47
N GLU A 95 1.79 21.84 22.80
CA GLU A 95 1.09 20.73 23.44
C GLU A 95 1.94 19.46 23.29
N TRP A 96 3.08 19.37 23.97
CA TRP A 96 3.85 18.13 24.00
C TRP A 96 3.72 17.47 25.35
N ASP A 97 3.30 16.20 25.37
CA ASP A 97 3.59 15.36 26.54
C ASP A 97 5.10 15.13 26.60
N ASN A 98 5.66 15.34 27.80
CA ASN A 98 7.08 15.16 28.11
C ASN A 98 7.53 13.69 28.08
N ALA A 99 6.66 12.75 27.70
CA ALA A 99 7.06 11.38 27.42
C ALA A 99 7.98 11.37 26.18
N GLU A 100 9.28 11.15 26.39
CA GLU A 100 10.27 11.03 25.31
C GLU A 100 9.99 9.84 24.39
N THR A 101 9.31 8.82 24.90
CA THR A 101 8.96 7.60 24.16
C THR A 101 7.62 7.04 24.64
N HIS A 102 6.85 6.47 23.72
CA HIS A 102 5.64 5.73 24.10
C HIS A 102 6.03 4.55 25.01
N PRO A 103 5.38 4.34 26.17
CA PRO A 103 5.83 3.38 27.20
C PRO A 103 5.87 1.93 26.70
N ARG A 104 5.10 1.60 25.65
CA ARG A 104 5.07 0.26 25.04
C ARG A 104 6.05 0.09 23.87
N LEU A 105 6.60 1.18 23.33
CA LEU A 105 7.35 1.13 22.08
C LEU A 105 8.58 0.23 22.18
N GLU A 106 9.39 0.41 23.22
CA GLU A 106 10.61 -0.38 23.41
C GLU A 106 10.30 -1.88 23.54
N LYS A 107 9.33 -2.22 24.40
CA LYS A 107 8.89 -3.61 24.59
C LYS A 107 8.37 -4.23 23.30
N LEU A 108 7.50 -3.52 22.57
CA LEU A 108 6.96 -4.01 21.29
C LEU A 108 8.05 -4.13 20.23
N THR A 109 8.99 -3.19 20.17
CA THR A 109 10.13 -3.24 19.26
C THR A 109 10.97 -4.49 19.52
N ASN A 110 11.30 -4.77 20.77
CA ASN A 110 12.07 -5.96 21.14
C ASN A 110 11.34 -7.25 20.76
N ILE A 111 10.03 -7.31 21.00
CA ILE A 111 9.21 -8.45 20.60
C ILE A 111 9.21 -8.60 19.07
N ILE A 112 8.88 -7.56 18.31
CA ILE A 112 8.79 -7.63 16.84
C ILE A 112 10.15 -7.98 16.23
N VAL A 113 11.23 -7.36 16.67
CA VAL A 113 12.60 -7.68 16.21
C VAL A 113 12.96 -9.13 16.52
N SER A 114 12.58 -9.65 17.69
CA SER A 114 12.78 -11.07 18.02
C SER A 114 12.00 -12.00 17.09
N GLN A 115 10.77 -11.63 16.72
CA GLN A 115 9.92 -12.45 15.85
C GLN A 115 10.34 -12.42 14.37
N ILE A 116 11.03 -11.37 13.92
CA ILE A 116 11.58 -11.27 12.55
C ILE A 116 13.01 -11.86 12.47
N SER A 117 13.65 -12.13 13.60
CA SER A 117 14.98 -12.74 13.65
C SER A 117 14.98 -14.18 13.10
N LYS A 118 16.16 -14.77 12.87
CA LYS A 118 16.30 -16.13 12.28
C LYS A 118 15.49 -17.22 12.98
N ASN A 119 15.25 -17.07 14.29
CA ASN A 119 14.53 -18.04 15.11
C ASN A 119 13.08 -17.61 15.43
N GLY A 120 12.63 -16.50 14.83
CA GLY A 120 11.30 -15.97 15.06
C GLY A 120 10.23 -16.60 14.18
N ASN A 121 8.97 -16.33 14.51
CA ASN A 121 7.81 -16.89 13.79
C ASN A 121 7.45 -16.10 12.52
N ILE A 122 7.89 -14.85 12.40
CA ILE A 122 7.65 -14.02 11.20
C ILE A 122 8.77 -14.30 10.21
N ARG A 123 8.51 -15.20 9.27
CA ARG A 123 9.47 -15.55 8.23
C ARG A 123 9.41 -14.55 7.07
N PRO A 124 10.56 -14.16 6.49
CA PRO A 124 10.57 -13.34 5.29
C PRO A 124 9.96 -14.07 4.09
N PHE A 125 9.30 -13.33 3.20
CA PHE A 125 8.82 -13.88 1.94
C PHE A 125 9.96 -13.97 0.93
N MET A 126 10.30 -15.19 0.50
CA MET A 126 11.38 -15.41 -0.45
C MET A 126 10.89 -15.67 -1.87
N LYS A 127 9.87 -16.49 -2.04
CA LYS A 127 9.40 -16.95 -3.34
C LYS A 127 7.94 -17.36 -3.26
N GLY A 128 7.26 -17.29 -4.40
CA GLY A 128 5.88 -17.74 -4.54
C GLY A 128 5.03 -16.83 -5.41
N SER A 129 3.84 -17.31 -5.76
CA SER A 129 2.87 -16.56 -6.55
C SER A 129 2.17 -15.45 -5.74
N ASP A 130 1.34 -14.67 -6.43
CA ASP A 130 0.41 -13.71 -5.85
C ASP A 130 -0.48 -14.30 -4.74
N ILE A 131 -0.96 -15.53 -4.91
CA ILE A 131 -1.74 -16.25 -3.89
C ILE A 131 -0.88 -16.56 -2.65
N GLU A 132 0.34 -17.08 -2.84
CA GLU A 132 1.29 -17.41 -1.75
C GLU A 132 1.65 -16.14 -0.96
N PHE A 133 1.87 -15.05 -1.69
CA PHE A 133 2.12 -13.75 -1.08
C PHE A 133 0.91 -13.25 -0.29
N GLY A 134 -0.31 -13.39 -0.84
CA GLY A 134 -1.56 -13.05 -0.17
C GLY A 134 -1.73 -13.81 1.15
N LEU A 135 -1.55 -15.14 1.11
CA LEU A 135 -1.61 -16.00 2.30
C LEU A 135 -0.55 -15.62 3.33
N TRP A 136 0.71 -15.47 2.90
CA TRP A 136 1.81 -15.09 3.77
C TRP A 136 1.57 -13.73 4.43
N LYS A 137 1.08 -12.74 3.68
CA LYS A 137 0.73 -11.43 4.18
C LYS A 137 -0.34 -11.55 5.26
N ASP A 138 -1.45 -12.23 4.98
CA ASP A 138 -2.57 -12.36 5.90
C ASP A 138 -2.17 -13.11 7.18
N GLU A 139 -1.40 -14.19 7.06
CA GLU A 139 -0.84 -14.94 8.20
C GLU A 139 0.08 -14.06 9.04
N THR A 140 0.97 -13.30 8.40
CA THR A 140 1.90 -12.38 9.07
C THR A 140 1.15 -11.30 9.83
N MET A 141 0.17 -10.65 9.21
CA MET A 141 -0.61 -9.58 9.85
C MET A 141 -1.51 -10.12 10.96
N LYS A 142 -2.10 -11.32 10.78
CA LYS A 142 -2.86 -12.01 11.82
C LYS A 142 -1.98 -12.37 13.02
N PHE A 143 -0.76 -12.86 12.77
CA PHE A 143 0.21 -13.16 13.83
C PHE A 143 0.58 -11.89 14.60
N ILE A 144 0.88 -10.79 13.92
CA ILE A 144 1.18 -9.49 14.55
C ILE A 144 0.00 -9.04 15.43
N ARG A 145 -1.23 -9.14 14.93
CA ARG A 145 -2.45 -8.78 15.67
C ARG A 145 -2.64 -9.62 16.94
N VAL A 146 -2.38 -10.91 16.88
CA VAL A 146 -2.44 -11.80 18.06
C VAL A 146 -1.33 -11.44 19.06
N LEU A 147 -0.13 -11.19 18.57
CA LEU A 147 1.05 -10.87 19.37
C LEU A 147 0.89 -9.57 20.18
N THR A 148 0.22 -8.57 19.61
CA THR A 148 0.06 -7.25 20.23
C THR A 148 -1.13 -7.15 21.18
N VAL A 149 -2.05 -8.13 21.14
CA VAL A 149 -3.24 -8.29 21.99
C VAL A 149 -4.34 -7.23 21.79
N ASN A 150 -3.97 -5.95 21.59
CA ASN A 150 -4.91 -4.85 21.41
C ASN A 150 -4.61 -4.01 20.16
N GLU A 151 -5.57 -3.17 19.77
CA GLU A 151 -5.51 -2.37 18.53
C GLU A 151 -4.39 -1.33 18.56
N GLU A 152 -4.17 -0.66 19.70
CA GLU A 152 -3.06 0.29 19.87
C GLU A 152 -1.71 -0.40 19.67
N GLY A 153 -1.51 -1.58 20.28
CA GLY A 153 -0.29 -2.35 20.09
C GLY A 153 -0.11 -2.82 18.65
N TYR A 154 -1.21 -3.19 17.99
CA TYR A 154 -1.21 -3.58 16.58
C TYR A 154 -0.76 -2.43 15.68
N GLU A 155 -1.29 -1.23 15.90
CA GLU A 155 -0.92 -0.02 15.15
C GLU A 155 0.57 0.31 15.29
N ILE A 156 1.09 0.29 16.53
CA ILE A 156 2.53 0.47 16.80
C ILE A 156 3.36 -0.58 16.05
N ALA A 157 2.96 -1.86 16.13
CA ALA A 157 3.69 -2.94 15.48
C ALA A 157 3.62 -2.86 13.95
N ASN A 158 2.49 -2.43 13.38
CA ASN A 158 2.29 -2.24 11.95
C ASN A 158 3.25 -1.17 11.39
N GLN A 159 3.41 -0.06 12.13
CA GLN A 159 4.38 0.99 11.81
C GLN A 159 5.83 0.54 12.01
N LEU A 160 6.13 -0.20 13.09
CA LEU A 160 7.47 -0.78 13.32
C LEU A 160 7.88 -1.74 12.19
N CYS A 161 6.97 -2.60 11.76
CA CYS A 161 7.20 -3.50 10.64
C CYS A 161 7.43 -2.75 9.32
N MET A 162 6.88 -1.54 9.15
CA MET A 162 7.16 -0.69 8.00
C MET A 162 8.63 -0.28 7.94
N SER A 163 9.21 0.12 9.08
CA SER A 163 10.65 0.40 9.19
C SER A 163 11.53 -0.85 8.97
N LEU A 164 10.98 -2.04 9.21
CA LEU A 164 11.65 -3.33 9.03
C LEU A 164 11.25 -4.04 7.73
N ALA A 165 10.54 -3.37 6.81
CA ALA A 165 9.93 -4.03 5.65
C ALA A 165 10.97 -4.71 4.74
N ASN A 166 12.19 -4.17 4.64
CA ASN A 166 13.31 -4.79 3.92
C ASN A 166 13.75 -6.15 4.51
N LYS A 167 13.48 -6.41 5.80
CA LYS A 167 13.73 -7.72 6.41
C LYS A 167 12.63 -8.72 6.08
N LEU A 168 11.40 -8.25 5.91
CA LEU A 168 10.25 -9.08 5.53
C LEU A 168 10.29 -9.42 4.03
N ILE A 169 10.74 -8.48 3.19
CA ILE A 169 10.94 -8.66 1.75
C ILE A 169 12.43 -8.43 1.41
N PRO A 170 13.28 -9.46 1.58
CA PRO A 170 14.72 -9.34 1.33
C PRO A 170 15.05 -9.14 -0.16
N HIS A 171 16.28 -8.72 -0.45
CA HIS A 171 16.73 -8.43 -1.83
C HIS A 171 16.60 -9.63 -2.79
N GLY A 172 16.79 -10.86 -2.30
CA GLY A 172 16.62 -12.08 -3.09
C GLY A 172 15.18 -12.57 -3.22
N SER A 173 14.19 -11.78 -2.81
CA SER A 173 12.78 -12.16 -2.90
C SER A 173 12.24 -12.01 -4.33
N GLU A 174 11.45 -12.98 -4.82
CA GLU A 174 10.83 -12.90 -6.15
C GLU A 174 9.86 -11.71 -6.29
N VAL A 175 9.35 -11.19 -5.17
CA VAL A 175 8.44 -10.03 -5.14
C VAL A 175 9.15 -8.70 -4.89
N LYS A 176 10.49 -8.71 -4.85
CA LYS A 176 11.30 -7.51 -4.58
C LYS A 176 11.02 -6.38 -5.56
N PHE A 177 10.73 -6.70 -6.82
CA PHE A 177 10.33 -5.71 -7.84
C PHE A 177 9.07 -4.92 -7.43
N PHE A 178 8.03 -5.60 -6.94
CA PHE A 178 6.80 -4.93 -6.49
C PHE A 178 7.04 -4.11 -5.22
N PHE A 179 7.86 -4.64 -4.31
CA PHE A 179 8.28 -3.93 -3.11
C PHE A 179 9.00 -2.63 -3.45
N ASP A 180 9.96 -2.65 -4.39
CA ASP A 180 10.72 -1.46 -4.77
C ASP A 180 9.83 -0.38 -5.40
N ILE A 181 8.84 -0.79 -6.21
CA ILE A 181 7.85 0.15 -6.75
C ILE A 181 7.01 0.78 -5.62
N ALA A 182 6.50 -0.04 -4.70
CA ALA A 182 5.63 0.43 -3.63
C ALA A 182 6.39 1.30 -2.60
N ILE A 183 7.64 0.98 -2.30
CA ILE A 183 8.50 1.76 -1.41
C ILE A 183 8.88 3.10 -2.02
N LYS A 184 9.19 3.18 -3.32
CA LYS A 184 9.53 4.45 -3.98
C LYS A 184 8.44 5.51 -3.83
N ARG A 185 7.15 5.12 -3.77
CA ARG A 185 6.02 6.04 -3.56
C ARG A 185 5.90 6.56 -2.13
N ARG A 186 6.52 5.86 -1.19
CA ARG A 186 6.46 6.07 0.27
C ARG A 186 7.70 6.77 0.82
N ILE A 187 8.67 7.07 -0.03
CA ILE A 187 9.88 7.80 0.35
C ILE A 187 9.70 9.30 0.04
N ASP A 188 10.24 10.16 0.89
CA ASP A 188 10.33 11.62 0.70
C ASP A 188 11.56 12.01 -0.16
N GLU A 189 11.73 13.31 -0.41
CA GLU A 189 12.83 13.82 -1.24
C GLU A 189 14.21 13.53 -0.62
N GLU A 190 14.27 13.39 0.70
CA GLU A 190 15.47 13.05 1.47
C GLU A 190 15.78 11.55 1.52
N GLY A 191 14.99 10.69 0.87
CA GLY A 191 15.20 9.25 0.86
C GLY A 191 14.67 8.53 2.09
N ARG A 192 13.90 9.21 2.95
CA ARG A 192 13.32 8.65 4.19
C ARG A 192 11.87 8.23 3.97
N LEU A 193 11.40 7.29 4.78
CA LEU A 193 9.99 6.90 4.76
C LEU A 193 9.11 8.06 5.25
N LYS A 194 8.04 8.35 4.50
CA LYS A 194 6.98 9.26 4.93
C LYS A 194 6.41 8.79 6.27
N ARG A 195 5.87 9.75 7.04
CA ARG A 195 5.35 9.48 8.40
C ARG A 195 4.00 8.76 8.35
N GLY A 196 3.72 7.94 9.37
CA GLY A 196 2.42 7.29 9.57
C GLY A 196 2.11 6.17 8.57
N LEU A 197 3.13 5.58 7.94
CA LEU A 197 2.96 4.49 6.99
C LEU A 197 2.77 3.15 7.70
N LEU A 198 1.91 2.32 7.13
CA LEU A 198 1.59 0.98 7.63
C LEU A 198 2.15 -0.09 6.69
N VAL A 199 2.74 -1.15 7.27
CA VAL A 199 3.23 -2.28 6.48
C VAL A 199 2.07 -3.03 5.81
N SER A 200 0.91 -3.06 6.44
CA SER A 200 -0.31 -3.65 5.86
C SER A 200 -0.66 -3.01 4.52
N GLU A 201 -0.66 -1.68 4.44
CA GLU A 201 -0.97 -0.94 3.22
C GLU A 201 0.10 -1.17 2.13
N LEU A 202 1.37 -1.29 2.53
CA LEU A 202 2.45 -1.65 1.62
C LEU A 202 2.21 -3.03 1.01
N PHE A 203 1.91 -4.03 1.84
CA PHE A 203 1.69 -5.39 1.37
C PHE A 203 0.40 -5.52 0.55
N ASP A 204 -0.66 -4.82 0.93
CA ASP A 204 -1.88 -4.77 0.13
C ASP A 204 -1.60 -4.21 -1.26
N GLU A 205 -0.88 -3.09 -1.38
CA GLU A 205 -0.51 -2.53 -2.67
C GLU A 205 0.36 -3.49 -3.50
N MET A 206 1.36 -4.13 -2.87
CA MET A 206 2.18 -5.14 -3.54
C MET A 206 1.31 -6.26 -4.11
N TRP A 207 0.46 -6.84 -3.26
CA TRP A 207 -0.41 -7.95 -3.62
C TRP A 207 -1.35 -7.60 -4.78
N HIS A 208 -2.00 -6.43 -4.75
CA HIS A 208 -2.88 -5.98 -5.84
C HIS A 208 -2.14 -5.75 -7.18
N ASN A 209 -0.82 -5.52 -7.14
CA ASN A 209 0.00 -5.31 -8.33
C ASN A 209 0.61 -6.62 -8.90
N MET A 210 0.66 -7.70 -8.12
CA MET A 210 1.24 -8.97 -8.54
C MET A 210 0.48 -9.69 -9.67
N PRO A 211 -0.87 -9.86 -9.60
CA PRO A 211 -1.64 -10.50 -10.69
C PRO A 211 -1.55 -9.75 -12.02
N LYS A 212 -1.30 -8.43 -11.96
CA LYS A 212 -1.16 -7.58 -13.15
C LYS A 212 0.16 -7.77 -13.87
N SER A 213 1.12 -8.50 -13.28
CA SER A 213 2.44 -8.68 -13.87
C SER A 213 2.44 -9.69 -15.02
N HIS A 214 3.04 -9.30 -16.14
CA HIS A 214 3.12 -10.08 -17.38
C HIS A 214 3.79 -11.47 -17.23
N ILE A 215 4.47 -11.74 -16.10
CA ILE A 215 5.15 -13.00 -15.82
C ILE A 215 4.15 -14.15 -15.68
N HIS A 216 2.98 -13.91 -15.06
CA HIS A 216 1.90 -14.88 -15.00
C HIS A 216 1.31 -15.14 -16.39
N LYS A 217 1.08 -14.10 -17.20
CA LYS A 217 0.55 -14.28 -18.57
C LYS A 217 1.46 -15.16 -19.43
N LYS A 218 2.78 -14.95 -19.41
CA LYS A 218 3.70 -15.72 -20.25
C LYS A 218 3.80 -17.19 -19.83
N SER A 219 3.87 -17.48 -18.52
CA SER A 219 3.91 -18.85 -18.01
C SER A 219 2.59 -19.59 -18.23
N GLN A 220 1.45 -18.91 -18.08
CA GLN A 220 0.12 -19.44 -18.40
C GLN A 220 -0.04 -19.77 -19.90
N ILE A 221 0.45 -18.89 -20.79
CA ILE A 221 0.37 -19.09 -22.25
C ILE A 221 1.26 -20.27 -22.70
N LEU A 222 2.44 -20.43 -22.08
CA LEU A 222 3.40 -21.47 -22.46
C LEU A 222 3.16 -22.82 -21.78
N ALA A 223 2.27 -22.90 -20.80
CA ALA A 223 1.94 -24.15 -20.13
C ALA A 223 1.34 -25.15 -21.15
N GLN A 224 2.07 -26.24 -21.40
CA GLN A 224 1.64 -27.32 -22.28
C GLN A 224 1.06 -28.47 -21.45
N PRO A 225 -0.03 -29.11 -21.93
CA PRO A 225 -0.54 -30.33 -21.29
C PRO A 225 0.56 -31.40 -21.20
N PRO A 226 0.73 -32.06 -20.04
CA PRO A 226 1.72 -33.12 -19.90
C PRO A 226 1.32 -34.33 -20.75
N LYS A 227 2.31 -35.06 -21.27
CA LYS A 227 2.09 -36.33 -21.98
C LYS A 227 2.43 -37.49 -21.07
N TRP A 228 1.61 -38.53 -21.11
CA TRP A 228 1.91 -39.79 -20.44
C TRP A 228 3.20 -40.44 -20.95
N ILE A 229 4.08 -40.83 -20.03
CA ILE A 229 5.32 -41.54 -20.34
C ILE A 229 5.20 -43.01 -19.92
N TYR A 230 5.13 -43.92 -20.90
CA TYR A 230 5.06 -45.35 -20.65
C TYR A 230 6.26 -45.87 -19.85
N GLY A 231 5.99 -46.73 -18.87
CA GLY A 231 7.01 -47.35 -18.00
C GLY A 231 7.59 -46.42 -16.92
N LYS A 232 7.23 -45.13 -16.91
CA LYS A 232 7.67 -44.16 -15.90
C LYS A 232 6.49 -43.59 -15.10
N ASP A 233 5.40 -43.29 -15.78
CA ASP A 233 4.24 -42.67 -15.16
C ASP A 233 3.30 -43.73 -14.57
N THR A 234 2.92 -43.49 -13.32
CA THR A 234 1.74 -44.05 -12.65
C THR A 234 0.64 -42.98 -12.61
N LEU A 235 -0.62 -43.38 -12.38
CA LEU A 235 -1.73 -42.42 -12.22
C LEU A 235 -1.43 -41.35 -11.16
N GLU A 236 -0.85 -41.74 -10.01
CA GLU A 236 -0.50 -40.80 -8.95
C GLU A 236 0.55 -39.77 -9.42
N THR A 237 1.62 -40.23 -10.08
CA THR A 237 2.66 -39.33 -10.58
C THR A 237 2.15 -38.45 -11.72
N PHE A 238 1.24 -38.96 -12.55
CA PHE A 238 0.63 -38.20 -13.63
C PHE A 238 -0.34 -37.14 -13.11
N ASN A 239 -1.13 -37.46 -12.07
CA ASN A 239 -2.00 -36.49 -11.39
C ASN A 239 -1.19 -35.32 -10.85
N LYS A 240 -0.07 -35.58 -10.16
CA LYS A 240 0.83 -34.52 -9.68
C LYS A 240 1.34 -33.64 -10.83
N LYS A 241 1.80 -34.25 -11.94
CA LYS A 241 2.23 -33.50 -13.14
C LYS A 241 1.11 -32.66 -13.75
N TYR A 242 -0.11 -33.19 -13.79
CA TYR A 242 -1.26 -32.51 -14.35
C TYR A 242 -1.74 -31.37 -13.45
N ASP A 243 -1.76 -31.57 -12.14
CA ASP A 243 -2.05 -30.51 -11.16
C ASP A 243 -1.01 -29.37 -11.26
N GLU A 244 0.27 -29.69 -11.43
CA GLU A 244 1.31 -28.69 -11.69
C GLU A 244 1.06 -27.93 -13.01
N TYR A 245 0.65 -28.63 -14.06
CA TYR A 245 0.29 -28.02 -15.34
C TYR A 245 -0.88 -27.05 -15.17
N LEU A 246 -1.97 -27.48 -14.54
CA LEU A 246 -3.15 -26.67 -14.31
C LEU A 246 -2.84 -25.46 -13.43
N SER A 247 -2.04 -25.66 -12.38
CA SER A 247 -1.58 -24.59 -11.50
C SER A 247 -0.86 -23.50 -12.30
N ARG A 248 0.04 -23.88 -13.23
CA ARG A 248 0.73 -22.93 -14.12
C ARG A 248 -0.19 -22.32 -15.18
N ARG A 249 -1.07 -23.12 -15.78
CA ARG A 249 -1.97 -22.71 -16.87
C ARG A 249 -3.03 -21.72 -16.40
N LEU A 250 -3.56 -21.92 -15.19
CA LEU A 250 -4.59 -21.09 -14.58
C LEU A 250 -4.00 -19.97 -13.71
N GLY A 251 -2.73 -20.08 -13.31
CA GLY A 251 -2.13 -19.19 -12.31
C GLY A 251 -2.70 -19.40 -10.93
N VAL A 252 -3.02 -20.64 -10.56
CA VAL A 252 -3.57 -21.01 -9.25
C VAL A 252 -2.63 -21.98 -8.54
N GLN A 253 -2.64 -22.04 -7.22
CA GLN A 253 -1.78 -22.97 -6.46
C GLN A 253 -2.46 -24.29 -6.15
N VAL A 254 -3.75 -24.24 -5.85
CA VAL A 254 -4.56 -25.42 -5.56
C VAL A 254 -5.71 -25.44 -6.55
N VAL A 255 -5.64 -26.40 -7.46
CA VAL A 255 -6.60 -26.57 -8.55
C VAL A 255 -7.99 -26.92 -8.01
N GLY A 256 -8.06 -27.74 -6.95
CA GLY A 256 -9.32 -28.24 -6.38
C GLY A 256 -10.32 -27.14 -6.01
N PRO A 257 -10.01 -26.25 -5.05
CA PRO A 257 -10.90 -25.16 -4.64
C PRO A 257 -11.24 -24.20 -5.79
N TYR A 258 -10.34 -24.03 -6.76
CA TYR A 258 -10.60 -23.19 -7.93
C TYR A 258 -11.66 -23.81 -8.85
N PHE A 259 -11.65 -25.13 -9.01
CA PHE A 259 -12.66 -25.87 -9.75
C PHE A 259 -13.98 -26.03 -8.99
N ASP A 260 -13.96 -26.07 -7.66
CA ASP A 260 -15.18 -26.11 -6.85
C ASP A 260 -16.07 -24.87 -7.08
N GLY A 261 -15.48 -23.72 -7.43
CA GLY A 261 -16.21 -22.52 -7.82
C GLY A 261 -16.63 -22.45 -9.30
N ASN A 262 -16.20 -23.40 -10.15
CA ASN A 262 -16.43 -23.34 -11.60
C ASN A 262 -16.56 -24.73 -12.25
N SER A 263 -17.80 -25.25 -12.28
CA SER A 263 -18.13 -26.57 -12.82
C SER A 263 -17.83 -26.71 -14.32
N ALA A 264 -18.02 -25.64 -15.12
CA ALA A 264 -17.72 -25.64 -16.54
C ALA A 264 -16.22 -25.84 -16.79
N LEU A 265 -15.38 -25.13 -16.04
CA LEU A 265 -13.92 -25.25 -16.12
C LEU A 265 -13.44 -26.63 -15.67
N ARG A 266 -14.06 -27.18 -14.62
CA ARG A 266 -13.79 -28.55 -14.15
C ARG A 266 -14.03 -29.58 -15.26
N CYS A 267 -15.14 -29.46 -16.00
CA CYS A 267 -15.47 -30.34 -17.13
C CYS A 267 -14.43 -30.22 -18.26
N GLU A 268 -14.08 -28.99 -18.65
CA GLU A 268 -13.08 -28.73 -19.70
C GLU A 268 -11.73 -29.40 -19.39
N TYR A 269 -11.20 -29.19 -18.18
CA TYR A 269 -9.91 -29.76 -17.81
C TYR A 269 -9.95 -31.25 -17.51
N TYR A 270 -11.12 -31.82 -17.21
CA TYR A 270 -11.27 -33.26 -17.19
C TYR A 270 -11.17 -33.86 -18.60
N MET A 271 -11.84 -33.25 -19.59
CA MET A 271 -11.71 -33.69 -20.99
C MET A 271 -10.26 -33.56 -21.48
N ASN A 272 -9.58 -32.48 -21.11
CA ASN A 272 -8.15 -32.32 -21.39
C ASN A 272 -7.32 -33.41 -20.70
N TYR A 273 -7.60 -33.75 -19.43
CA TYR A 273 -6.91 -34.82 -18.70
C TYR A 273 -7.05 -36.17 -19.41
N GLN A 274 -8.27 -36.54 -19.82
CA GLN A 274 -8.54 -37.78 -20.54
C GLN A 274 -7.78 -37.88 -21.87
N SER A 275 -7.55 -36.75 -22.56
CA SER A 275 -6.75 -36.72 -23.79
C SER A 275 -5.24 -36.85 -23.56
N CYS A 276 -4.77 -36.68 -22.32
CA CYS A 276 -3.35 -36.75 -21.97
C CYS A 276 -2.89 -38.14 -21.49
N ILE A 277 -3.84 -39.02 -21.16
CA ILE A 277 -3.56 -40.38 -20.66
C ILE A 277 -3.94 -41.48 -21.67
N PRO A 278 -3.35 -42.68 -21.58
CA PRO A 278 -3.71 -43.82 -22.42
C PRO A 278 -5.17 -44.24 -22.28
N HIS A 279 -5.81 -44.61 -23.40
CA HIS A 279 -7.23 -44.93 -23.46
C HIS A 279 -7.67 -46.08 -22.52
N ASN A 280 -6.79 -47.04 -22.24
CA ASN A 280 -7.07 -48.12 -21.29
C ASN A 280 -7.21 -47.61 -19.85
N LEU A 281 -6.44 -46.59 -19.46
CA LEU A 281 -6.53 -45.97 -18.13
C LEU A 281 -7.72 -45.00 -18.01
N CYS A 282 -8.17 -44.39 -19.11
CA CYS A 282 -9.37 -43.55 -19.10
C CYS A 282 -10.61 -44.29 -18.58
N LYS A 283 -10.69 -45.61 -18.77
CA LYS A 283 -11.80 -46.43 -18.29
C LYS A 283 -11.79 -46.64 -16.78
N GLU A 284 -10.60 -46.59 -16.16
CA GLU A 284 -10.39 -46.74 -14.71
C GLU A 284 -10.63 -45.41 -13.98
N VAL A 285 -10.25 -44.29 -14.61
CA VAL A 285 -10.51 -42.94 -14.09
C VAL A 285 -11.95 -42.53 -14.43
N LYS A 286 -12.91 -43.02 -13.65
CA LYS A 286 -14.29 -42.50 -13.69
C LYS A 286 -14.38 -41.26 -12.81
N PHE A 287 -14.49 -40.09 -13.41
CA PHE A 287 -14.92 -38.88 -12.71
C PHE A 287 -16.40 -38.63 -13.00
N ASP A 288 -17.17 -38.33 -11.96
CA ASP A 288 -18.58 -37.99 -12.10
C ASP A 288 -18.71 -36.51 -12.47
N ILE A 289 -18.51 -36.19 -13.75
CA ILE A 289 -18.60 -34.81 -14.27
C ILE A 289 -20.03 -34.27 -14.14
N HIS A 290 -21.03 -35.16 -14.06
CA HIS A 290 -22.44 -34.81 -14.01
C HIS A 290 -22.98 -34.61 -12.60
N LYS A 291 -22.18 -34.85 -11.56
CA LYS A 291 -22.63 -34.76 -10.16
C LYS A 291 -23.12 -33.36 -9.76
N ASP A 292 -22.59 -32.33 -10.43
CA ASP A 292 -22.95 -30.92 -10.18
C ASP A 292 -23.82 -30.31 -11.31
N ILE A 293 -24.28 -31.12 -12.28
CA ILE A 293 -25.18 -30.68 -13.38
C ILE A 293 -26.64 -31.08 -13.11
N SER A 294 -26.91 -31.84 -12.03
CA SER A 294 -28.26 -32.04 -11.48
C SER A 294 -28.62 -30.98 -10.46
#